data_AF-A0A0D8XDQ0-F1
#
_entry.id   AF-A0A0D8XDQ0-F1
#
_cell.length_a   1.000
_cell.length_b   1.000
_cell.length_c   1.000
_cell.angle_alpha   90.00
_cell.angle_beta   90.00
_cell.angle_gamma   90.00
#
_symmetry.space_group_name_H-M   'P 1'
#
loop_
_entity.id
_entity.type
_entity.pdbx_description
1 polymer ?
#
loop_
_entity_poly.entity_id
_entity_poly.type
_entity_poly.pdbx_seq_one_letter_code
_entity_poly.pdbx_strand_id
1 'polypeptide(L)'
;MFFFYQSLLTILPLLHAISDYSKNFVNLNDSNSLLARGVSLKCALDMKIFVHSLLEFYSTTKSCAMNGGCDAEQKSILKKNMFAVKQIDSFGKIPPGILELTVVSSGSFVECNELRGPYPTHYCYARIHLKNMDIPMLMDSIVKQELVPLEFPDAACVPTSVQGTSSFWIFIGLISFLAVWIVLATIADWCMEINDVKKRSSKAMKVFLAFSFYSNSGVILDVRPPKKGVLKSLASIRFISMTWVAAGHAIALACQSETLLPVYSAWNPLLSTTFTNAFFSVDTFFLLSGILVSYLFFKSRPPLKHIQNPTTWVLFYVHRYLRLTPPIMMFIWFYTVILPFNQGPWTVALSSEERFATQHNVELCQKYWWRNLFYINNFFDNDEVC
;
A
#
# COMPACT_ATOMS: atom_id res chain seq x y z
N MET A 1 16.67 28.67 -30.75
CA MET A 1 15.75 28.47 -31.90
C MET A 1 15.26 27.02 -32.08
N PHE A 2 15.65 26.06 -31.21
CA PHE A 2 15.24 24.65 -31.30
C PHE A 2 14.13 24.20 -30.33
N PHE A 3 13.80 25.01 -29.31
CA PHE A 3 12.82 24.61 -28.28
C PHE A 3 11.35 24.93 -28.60
N PHE A 4 11.09 25.86 -29.53
CA PHE A 4 9.71 26.24 -29.91
C PHE A 4 9.10 25.36 -31.00
N TYR A 5 9.91 24.61 -31.75
CA TYR A 5 9.43 23.69 -32.79
C TYR A 5 8.91 22.37 -32.19
N GLN A 6 9.38 21.98 -31.00
CA GLN A 6 9.00 20.74 -30.33
C GLN A 6 7.58 20.80 -29.73
N SER A 7 7.08 21.99 -29.36
CA SER A 7 5.75 22.15 -28.75
C SER A 7 4.59 22.12 -29.74
N LEU A 8 4.81 22.44 -31.03
CA LEU A 8 3.79 22.25 -32.07
C LEU A 8 3.78 20.81 -32.62
N LEU A 9 4.95 20.18 -32.67
CA LEU A 9 5.13 18.79 -33.11
C LEU A 9 4.68 17.73 -32.09
N THR A 10 4.31 18.10 -30.86
CA THR A 10 3.69 17.17 -29.90
C THR A 10 2.17 17.20 -29.95
N ILE A 11 1.55 18.29 -30.42
CA ILE A 11 0.09 18.40 -30.55
C ILE A 11 -0.40 17.77 -31.87
N LEU A 12 0.39 17.87 -32.95
CA LEU A 12 0.02 17.31 -34.25
C LEU A 12 -0.09 15.77 -34.28
N PRO A 13 0.83 14.99 -33.67
CA PRO A 13 0.72 13.54 -33.56
C PRO A 13 -0.40 13.13 -32.61
N LEU A 14 -0.71 13.93 -31.59
CA LEU A 14 -1.89 13.72 -30.73
C LEU A 14 -3.19 13.91 -31.54
N LEU A 15 -3.26 14.93 -32.38
CA LEU A 15 -4.38 15.17 -33.31
C LEU A 15 -4.45 14.14 -34.45
N HIS A 16 -3.32 13.64 -34.95
CA HIS A 16 -3.25 12.59 -35.97
C HIS A 16 -3.61 11.21 -35.38
N ALA A 17 -3.15 10.92 -34.15
CA ALA A 17 -3.57 9.76 -33.39
C ALA A 17 -5.08 9.81 -33.12
N ILE A 18 -5.65 10.97 -32.76
CA ILE A 18 -7.11 11.18 -32.65
C ILE A 18 -7.82 10.98 -34.01
N SER A 19 -7.17 11.31 -35.14
CA SER A 19 -7.72 11.12 -36.49
C SER A 19 -7.72 9.65 -36.95
N ASP A 20 -6.74 8.84 -36.58
CA ASP A 20 -6.76 7.39 -36.85
C ASP A 20 -7.63 6.66 -35.81
N TYR A 21 -7.61 7.11 -34.56
CA TYR A 21 -8.57 6.68 -33.54
C TYR A 21 -10.00 7.04 -33.91
N SER A 22 -10.25 8.11 -34.68
CA SER A 22 -11.59 8.53 -35.10
C SER A 22 -12.34 7.40 -35.82
N LYS A 23 -11.66 6.56 -36.61
CA LYS A 23 -12.27 5.38 -37.25
C LYS A 23 -12.70 4.31 -36.23
N ASN A 24 -11.93 4.15 -35.14
CA ASN A 24 -12.27 3.22 -34.05
C ASN A 24 -13.28 3.81 -33.05
N PHE A 25 -13.30 5.13 -32.87
CA PHE A 25 -14.31 5.85 -32.09
C PHE A 25 -15.69 5.79 -32.74
N VAL A 26 -15.78 5.63 -34.07
CA VAL A 26 -17.06 5.40 -34.76
C VAL A 26 -17.78 4.14 -34.23
N ASN A 27 -17.03 3.09 -33.88
CA ASN A 27 -17.60 1.89 -33.25
C ASN A 27 -17.99 2.11 -31.77
N LEU A 28 -17.33 3.02 -31.06
CA LEU A 28 -17.65 3.37 -29.67
C LEU A 28 -18.88 4.31 -29.55
N ASN A 29 -19.28 4.96 -30.65
CA ASN A 29 -20.47 5.79 -30.70
C ASN A 29 -21.77 4.98 -30.85
N ASP A 30 -21.68 3.72 -31.28
CA ASP A 30 -22.83 2.82 -31.38
C ASP A 30 -23.11 2.15 -30.03
N SER A 31 -24.06 2.71 -29.28
CA SER A 31 -24.51 2.18 -27.99
C SER A 31 -24.99 0.72 -28.09
N ASN A 32 -25.52 0.27 -29.23
CA ASN A 32 -26.00 -1.10 -29.40
C ASN A 32 -24.83 -2.10 -29.47
N SER A 33 -23.73 -1.72 -30.10
CA SER A 33 -22.51 -2.55 -30.16
C SER A 33 -21.86 -2.73 -28.78
N LEU A 34 -21.92 -1.71 -27.91
CA LEU A 34 -21.41 -1.78 -26.53
C LEU A 34 -22.29 -2.64 -25.63
N LEU A 35 -23.62 -2.50 -25.76
CA LEU A 35 -24.59 -3.34 -25.05
C LEU A 35 -24.45 -4.82 -25.45
N ALA A 36 -24.21 -5.11 -26.73
CA ALA A 36 -23.96 -6.47 -27.22
C ALA A 36 -22.68 -7.10 -26.64
N ARG A 37 -21.74 -6.28 -26.15
CA ARG A 37 -20.51 -6.71 -25.47
C ARG A 37 -20.65 -6.80 -23.94
N GLY A 38 -21.87 -6.68 -23.41
CA GLY A 38 -22.16 -6.81 -21.98
C GLY A 38 -21.89 -5.54 -21.16
N VAL A 39 -21.67 -4.39 -21.80
CA VAL A 39 -21.48 -3.11 -21.11
C VAL A 39 -22.82 -2.62 -20.56
N SER A 40 -22.83 -2.03 -19.35
CA SER A 40 -24.05 -1.48 -18.76
C SER A 40 -24.61 -0.32 -19.59
N LEU A 41 -25.94 -0.18 -19.61
CA LEU A 41 -26.63 0.90 -20.33
C LEU A 41 -26.13 2.29 -19.91
N LYS A 42 -25.88 2.49 -18.60
CA LYS A 42 -25.34 3.73 -18.07
C LYS A 42 -23.96 4.04 -18.65
N CYS A 43 -23.05 3.06 -18.64
CA CYS A 43 -21.72 3.21 -19.23
C CYS A 43 -21.79 3.50 -20.74
N ALA A 44 -22.69 2.85 -21.48
CA ALA A 44 -22.87 3.11 -22.90
C ALA A 44 -23.35 4.55 -23.19
N LEU A 45 -24.20 5.12 -22.34
CA LEU A 45 -24.64 6.52 -22.43
C LEU A 45 -23.53 7.50 -22.06
N ASP A 46 -22.81 7.24 -20.96
CA ASP A 46 -21.69 8.08 -20.52
C ASP A 46 -20.57 8.10 -21.58
N MET A 47 -20.28 6.94 -22.19
CA MET A 47 -19.32 6.82 -23.29
C MET A 47 -19.76 7.60 -24.53
N LYS A 48 -21.06 7.62 -24.85
CA LYS A 48 -21.58 8.43 -25.96
C LYS A 48 -21.37 9.92 -25.72
N ILE A 49 -21.63 10.41 -24.49
CA ILE A 49 -21.39 11.81 -24.11
C ILE A 49 -19.91 12.15 -24.22
N PHE A 50 -19.04 11.26 -23.73
CA PHE A 50 -17.59 11.41 -23.80
C PHE A 50 -17.08 11.52 -25.25
N VAL A 51 -17.43 10.56 -26.11
CA VAL A 51 -17.02 10.53 -27.52
C VAL A 51 -17.55 11.75 -28.29
N HIS A 52 -18.82 12.11 -28.07
CA HIS A 52 -19.41 13.29 -28.70
C HIS A 52 -18.65 14.58 -28.31
N SER A 53 -18.35 14.75 -27.02
CA SER A 53 -17.63 15.92 -26.51
C SER A 53 -16.20 16.01 -27.07
N LEU A 54 -15.53 14.88 -27.25
CA LEU A 54 -14.21 14.83 -27.89
C LEU A 54 -14.26 15.23 -29.37
N LEU A 55 -15.24 14.72 -30.13
CA LEU A 55 -15.40 15.07 -31.54
C LEU A 55 -15.75 16.55 -31.72
N GLU A 56 -16.60 17.11 -30.85
CA GLU A 56 -16.94 18.53 -30.85
C GLU A 56 -15.73 19.40 -30.48
N PHE A 57 -14.94 18.99 -29.47
CA PHE A 57 -13.69 19.66 -29.11
C PHE A 57 -12.67 19.63 -30.27
N TYR A 58 -12.50 18.47 -30.91
CA TYR A 58 -11.56 18.29 -32.02
C TYR A 58 -11.96 19.14 -33.24
N SER A 59 -13.22 19.08 -33.67
CA SER A 59 -13.72 19.84 -34.83
C SER A 59 -13.61 21.35 -34.61
N THR A 60 -13.94 21.83 -33.40
CA THR A 60 -13.81 23.25 -33.03
C THR A 60 -12.33 23.66 -33.00
N THR A 61 -11.45 22.86 -32.41
CA THR A 61 -10.01 23.13 -32.36
C THR A 61 -9.40 23.19 -33.76
N LYS A 62 -9.79 22.26 -34.64
CA LYS A 62 -9.36 22.25 -36.05
C LYS A 62 -9.82 23.50 -36.79
N SER A 63 -11.06 23.94 -36.59
CA SER A 63 -11.58 25.17 -37.17
C SER A 63 -10.81 26.40 -36.68
N CYS A 64 -10.55 26.51 -35.37
CA CYS A 64 -9.74 27.59 -34.83
C CYS A 64 -8.31 27.62 -35.37
N ALA A 65 -7.70 26.43 -35.52
CA ALA A 65 -6.35 26.31 -36.05
C ALA A 65 -6.26 26.75 -37.52
N MET A 66 -7.27 26.43 -38.34
CA MET A 66 -7.36 26.89 -39.73
C MET A 66 -7.60 28.40 -39.84
N ASN A 67 -8.35 28.99 -38.90
CA ASN A 67 -8.70 30.41 -38.91
C ASN A 67 -7.66 31.32 -38.22
N GLY A 68 -6.57 30.76 -37.67
CA GLY A 68 -5.53 31.53 -36.96
C GLY A 68 -5.97 32.09 -35.60
N GLY A 69 -7.08 31.61 -35.04
CA GLY A 69 -7.66 32.08 -33.79
C GLY A 69 -9.06 31.48 -33.53
N CYS A 70 -9.52 31.55 -32.28
CA CYS A 70 -10.88 31.14 -31.90
C CYS A 70 -11.75 32.35 -31.57
N ASP A 71 -13.00 32.32 -32.04
CA ASP A 71 -14.06 33.23 -31.62
C ASP A 71 -14.51 32.98 -30.18
N ALA A 72 -15.23 33.95 -29.59
CA ALA A 72 -15.74 33.83 -28.22
C ALA A 72 -16.69 32.63 -28.04
N GLU A 73 -17.50 32.33 -29.05
CA GLU A 73 -18.39 31.17 -29.08
C GLU A 73 -17.60 29.85 -29.12
N GLN A 74 -16.59 29.77 -29.99
CA GLN A 74 -15.71 28.61 -30.10
C GLN A 74 -14.94 28.37 -28.79
N LYS A 75 -14.46 29.43 -28.12
CA LYS A 75 -13.82 29.32 -26.79
C LYS A 75 -14.78 28.77 -25.73
N SER A 76 -16.06 29.14 -25.80
CA SER A 76 -17.09 28.60 -24.89
C SER A 76 -17.30 27.10 -25.10
N ILE A 77 -17.40 26.65 -26.36
CA ILE A 77 -17.52 25.23 -26.73
C ILE A 77 -16.29 24.44 -26.24
N LEU A 78 -15.08 24.96 -26.47
CA LEU A 78 -13.85 24.33 -26.01
C LEU A 78 -13.80 24.20 -24.49
N LYS A 79 -14.22 25.25 -23.75
CA LYS A 79 -14.26 25.22 -22.29
C LYS A 79 -15.27 24.21 -21.76
N LYS A 80 -16.44 24.10 -22.41
CA LYS A 80 -17.49 23.13 -22.06
C LYS A 80 -17.04 21.69 -22.24
N ASN A 81 -16.31 21.40 -23.32
CA ASN A 81 -15.87 20.05 -23.67
C ASN A 81 -14.46 19.68 -23.14
N MET A 82 -13.82 20.61 -22.43
CA MET A 82 -12.47 20.43 -21.86
C MET A 82 -12.38 19.23 -20.90
N PHE A 83 -13.47 18.85 -20.24
CA PHE A 83 -13.48 17.71 -19.31
C PHE A 83 -13.08 16.41 -20.02
N ALA A 84 -13.51 16.21 -21.28
CA ALA A 84 -13.22 14.99 -22.02
C ALA A 84 -11.74 14.88 -22.39
N VAL A 85 -11.10 16.03 -22.70
CA VAL A 85 -9.66 16.10 -22.97
C VAL A 85 -8.85 15.85 -21.69
N LYS A 86 -9.26 16.47 -20.57
CA LYS A 86 -8.65 16.21 -19.26
C LYS A 86 -8.77 14.74 -18.84
N GLN A 87 -9.89 14.09 -19.18
CA GLN A 87 -10.08 12.68 -18.91
C GLN A 87 -9.06 11.83 -19.68
N ILE A 88 -8.85 12.10 -20.98
CA ILE A 88 -7.81 11.42 -21.77
C ILE A 88 -6.42 11.69 -21.21
N ASP A 89 -6.12 12.93 -20.81
CA ASP A 89 -4.79 13.27 -20.32
C ASP A 89 -4.46 12.56 -18.99
N SER A 90 -5.48 12.37 -18.15
CA SER A 90 -5.37 11.65 -16.88
C SER A 90 -5.14 10.14 -17.02
N PHE A 91 -5.39 9.55 -18.20
CA PHE A 91 -5.28 8.10 -18.40
C PHE A 91 -3.83 7.62 -18.35
N GLY A 92 -3.66 6.37 -17.92
CA GLY A 92 -2.40 5.64 -18.07
C GLY A 92 -2.01 5.55 -19.54
N LYS A 93 -0.83 6.09 -19.88
CA LYS A 93 -0.22 5.97 -21.20
C LYS A 93 0.63 4.69 -21.22
N ILE A 94 0.94 4.13 -22.40
CA ILE A 94 1.91 3.04 -22.48
C ILE A 94 3.22 3.55 -21.84
N PRO A 95 3.69 2.94 -20.74
CA PRO A 95 4.79 3.49 -20.00
C PRO A 95 6.08 3.40 -20.84
N PRO A 96 6.94 4.43 -20.83
CA PRO A 96 8.31 4.26 -21.30
C PRO A 96 9.01 3.20 -20.42
N GLY A 97 10.03 2.53 -20.95
CA GLY A 97 10.73 1.50 -20.16
C GLY A 97 10.04 0.14 -20.14
N ILE A 98 9.33 -0.24 -21.22
CA ILE A 98 8.89 -1.64 -21.43
C ILE A 98 10.09 -2.60 -21.36
N LEU A 99 11.24 -2.19 -21.90
CA LEU A 99 12.49 -2.95 -21.80
C LEU A 99 13.05 -3.00 -20.37
N GLU A 100 12.63 -2.08 -19.51
CA GLU A 100 12.92 -2.07 -18.08
C GLU A 100 11.86 -2.83 -17.27
N LEU A 101 10.99 -3.58 -17.96
CA LEU A 101 9.88 -4.34 -17.38
C LEU A 101 8.97 -3.44 -16.54
N THR A 102 8.60 -2.28 -17.09
CA THR A 102 7.59 -1.41 -16.47
C THR A 102 6.21 -2.02 -16.68
N VAL A 103 5.56 -2.45 -15.60
CA VAL A 103 4.32 -3.29 -15.65
C VAL A 103 3.05 -2.54 -15.26
N VAL A 104 3.17 -1.37 -14.62
CA VAL A 104 2.04 -0.54 -14.21
C VAL A 104 2.13 0.84 -14.86
N SER A 105 1.00 1.35 -15.33
CA SER A 105 0.85 2.75 -15.75
C SER A 105 -0.28 3.40 -14.97
N SER A 106 0.10 4.23 -14.00
CA SER A 106 -0.82 4.85 -13.05
C SER A 106 -1.54 6.08 -13.62
N GLY A 107 -1.09 6.67 -14.74
CA GLY A 107 -1.65 7.94 -15.22
C GLY A 107 -1.56 9.05 -14.15
N SER A 108 -2.43 10.06 -14.23
CA SER A 108 -2.48 11.15 -13.25
C SER A 108 -3.67 10.99 -12.29
N PHE A 109 -3.40 10.48 -11.08
CA PHE A 109 -4.42 10.30 -10.04
C PHE A 109 -5.08 11.63 -9.65
N VAL A 110 -4.29 12.70 -9.50
CA VAL A 110 -4.78 14.02 -9.09
C VAL A 110 -5.70 14.61 -10.15
N GLU A 111 -5.30 14.58 -11.42
CA GLU A 111 -6.13 15.10 -12.52
C GLU A 111 -7.43 14.32 -12.68
N CYS A 112 -7.39 13.00 -12.51
CA CYS A 112 -8.59 12.16 -12.55
C CYS A 112 -9.59 12.52 -11.43
N ASN A 113 -9.10 12.76 -10.21
CA ASN A 113 -9.93 13.06 -9.05
C ASN A 113 -10.46 14.52 -9.05
N GLU A 114 -9.71 15.45 -9.63
CA GLU A 114 -10.15 16.85 -9.79
C GLU A 114 -11.10 17.05 -10.98
N LEU A 115 -11.25 16.03 -11.83
CA LEU A 115 -12.10 16.09 -13.01
C LEU A 115 -13.57 16.29 -12.61
N ARG A 116 -14.18 17.35 -13.14
CA ARG A 116 -15.61 17.62 -13.02
C ARG A 116 -16.24 17.49 -14.39
N GLY A 117 -17.04 16.44 -14.57
CA GLY A 117 -17.74 16.12 -15.81
C GLY A 117 -19.26 16.00 -15.62
N PRO A 118 -20.00 15.75 -16.71
CA PRO A 118 -21.44 15.52 -16.67
C PRO A 118 -21.83 14.20 -16.00
N TYR A 119 -20.87 13.30 -15.79
CA TYR A 119 -21.01 12.02 -15.10
C TYR A 119 -19.92 11.86 -14.03
N PRO A 120 -20.14 11.04 -12.99
CA PRO A 120 -19.13 10.77 -11.97
C PRO A 120 -17.97 9.96 -12.57
N THR A 121 -16.73 10.39 -12.29
CA THR A 121 -15.51 9.69 -12.68
C THR A 121 -14.84 9.05 -11.47
N HIS A 122 -14.23 7.90 -11.70
CA HIS A 122 -13.50 7.13 -10.69
C HIS A 122 -12.14 6.73 -11.25
N TYR A 123 -11.13 6.76 -10.38
CA TYR A 123 -9.81 6.30 -10.73
C TYR A 123 -9.75 4.77 -10.63
N CYS A 124 -9.36 4.11 -11.73
CA CYS A 124 -9.35 2.66 -11.83
C CYS A 124 -8.11 2.16 -12.57
N TYR A 125 -7.62 0.99 -12.16
CA TYR A 125 -6.65 0.21 -12.93
C TYR A 125 -7.38 -0.85 -13.75
N ALA A 126 -7.11 -0.87 -15.05
CA ALA A 126 -7.54 -1.94 -15.92
C ALA A 126 -6.41 -2.97 -16.06
N ARG A 127 -6.72 -4.26 -15.87
CA ARG A 127 -5.73 -5.31 -16.08
C ARG A 127 -5.70 -5.65 -17.56
N ILE A 128 -4.51 -5.81 -18.11
CA ILE A 128 -4.31 -6.28 -19.48
C ILE A 128 -3.76 -7.70 -19.41
N HIS A 129 -4.45 -8.65 -20.03
CA HIS A 129 -3.97 -10.01 -20.18
C HIS A 129 -3.51 -10.24 -21.62
N LEU A 130 -2.23 -10.53 -21.80
CA LEU A 130 -1.66 -10.89 -23.11
C LEU A 130 -1.90 -12.39 -23.31
N LYS A 131 -2.87 -12.74 -24.16
CA LYS A 131 -3.21 -14.15 -24.45
C LYS A 131 -2.21 -14.75 -25.44
N ASN A 132 -1.59 -15.87 -25.09
CA ASN A 132 -0.76 -16.69 -25.97
C ASN A 132 0.40 -15.94 -26.68
N MET A 133 1.01 -14.94 -26.03
CA MET A 133 2.18 -14.26 -26.58
C MET A 133 3.33 -14.28 -25.60
N ASP A 134 4.37 -15.04 -25.95
CA ASP A 134 5.67 -14.90 -25.31
C ASP A 134 6.31 -13.55 -25.74
N ILE A 135 7.22 -13.02 -24.94
CA ILE A 135 7.97 -11.77 -25.21
C ILE A 135 8.50 -11.68 -26.66
N PRO A 136 9.02 -12.77 -27.29
CA PRO A 136 9.46 -12.75 -28.68
C PRO A 136 8.33 -12.54 -29.70
N MET A 137 7.13 -13.09 -29.45
CA MET A 137 5.97 -12.93 -30.34
C MET A 137 5.37 -11.52 -30.26
N LEU A 138 5.42 -10.91 -29.07
CA LEU A 138 5.06 -9.52 -28.88
C LEU A 138 6.02 -8.60 -29.65
N MET A 139 7.32 -8.86 -29.57
CA MET A 139 8.32 -8.10 -30.33
C MET A 139 8.16 -8.29 -31.84
N ASP A 140 7.88 -9.50 -32.32
CA ASP A 140 7.62 -9.77 -33.75
C ASP A 140 6.35 -9.03 -34.25
N SER A 141 5.29 -8.99 -33.43
CA SER A 141 4.06 -8.25 -33.75
C SER A 141 4.28 -6.73 -33.80
N ILE A 142 5.08 -6.19 -32.88
CA ILE A 142 5.46 -4.77 -32.86
C ILE A 142 6.31 -4.42 -34.09
N VAL A 143 7.26 -5.29 -34.46
CA VAL A 143 8.11 -5.11 -35.65
C VAL A 143 7.28 -5.19 -36.95
N LYS A 144 6.25 -6.03 -36.97
CA LYS A 144 5.32 -6.17 -38.11
C LYS A 144 4.19 -5.14 -38.14
N GLN A 145 4.11 -4.24 -37.14
CA GLN A 145 2.99 -3.29 -36.98
C GLN A 145 1.60 -3.97 -36.97
N GLU A 146 1.52 -5.21 -36.52
CA GLU A 146 0.24 -5.92 -36.40
C GLU A 146 -0.47 -5.52 -35.10
N LEU A 147 -1.80 -5.40 -35.18
CA LEU A 147 -2.65 -5.09 -34.03
C LEU A 147 -2.62 -6.25 -33.03
N VAL A 148 -1.96 -6.03 -31.91
CA VAL A 148 -1.94 -6.99 -30.80
C VAL A 148 -3.32 -7.05 -30.15
N PRO A 149 -3.98 -8.23 -30.08
CA PRO A 149 -5.26 -8.35 -29.41
C PRO A 149 -5.06 -8.23 -27.89
N LEU A 150 -5.42 -7.07 -27.33
CA LEU A 150 -5.41 -6.81 -25.89
C LEU A 150 -6.76 -7.20 -25.31
N GLU A 151 -6.75 -8.09 -24.32
CA GLU A 151 -7.93 -8.46 -23.55
C GLU A 151 -7.88 -7.78 -22.17
N PHE A 152 -8.98 -7.15 -21.80
CA PHE A 152 -9.16 -6.50 -20.48
C PHE A 152 -10.14 -7.35 -19.67
N PRO A 153 -9.66 -8.34 -18.89
CA PRO A 153 -10.54 -9.24 -18.15
C PRO A 153 -11.26 -8.57 -16.98
N ASP A 154 -10.62 -7.59 -16.33
CA ASP A 154 -11.16 -6.94 -15.13
C ASP A 154 -10.57 -5.54 -14.91
N ALA A 155 -11.26 -4.73 -14.11
CA ALA A 155 -10.81 -3.43 -13.66
C ALA A 155 -11.13 -3.22 -12.17
N ALA A 156 -10.12 -2.79 -11.40
CA ALA A 156 -10.27 -2.45 -9.99
C ALA A 156 -10.26 -0.93 -9.83
N CYS A 157 -11.15 -0.39 -8.99
CA CYS A 157 -11.33 1.06 -8.80
C CYS A 157 -11.09 1.49 -7.36
N VAL A 158 -10.58 2.71 -7.17
CA VAL A 158 -10.39 3.29 -5.84
C VAL A 158 -11.76 3.64 -5.25
N PRO A 159 -12.08 3.20 -4.02
CA PRO A 159 -13.33 3.56 -3.37
C PRO A 159 -13.35 5.06 -3.06
N THR A 160 -14.44 5.74 -3.43
CA THR A 160 -14.57 7.21 -3.33
C THR A 160 -14.97 7.73 -1.96
N SER A 161 -15.56 6.89 -1.13
CA SER A 161 -15.87 7.22 0.26
C SER A 161 -15.96 5.94 1.07
N VAL A 162 -15.08 5.79 2.04
CA VAL A 162 -15.13 4.70 3.02
C VAL A 162 -15.75 5.30 4.27
N GLN A 163 -16.95 4.82 4.62
CA GLN A 163 -17.60 5.23 5.85
C GLN A 163 -17.00 4.45 7.02
N GLY A 164 -16.70 5.14 8.12
CA GLY A 164 -16.22 4.50 9.32
C GLY A 164 -17.28 3.62 9.94
N THR A 165 -16.96 2.32 10.03
CA THR A 165 -17.76 1.35 10.78
C THR A 165 -17.76 1.70 12.27
N SER A 166 -18.68 1.12 13.04
CA SER A 166 -18.69 1.30 14.51
C SER A 166 -17.35 0.90 15.15
N SER A 167 -16.69 -0.13 14.62
CA SER A 167 -15.36 -0.58 15.06
C SER A 167 -14.29 0.52 14.90
N PHE A 168 -14.36 1.31 13.82
CA PHE A 168 -13.46 2.43 13.58
C PHE A 168 -13.55 3.50 14.67
N TRP A 169 -14.76 3.97 14.96
CA TRP A 169 -14.96 5.01 15.97
C TRP A 169 -14.57 4.55 17.38
N ILE A 170 -14.84 3.27 17.70
CA ILE A 170 -14.39 2.66 18.96
C ILE A 170 -12.85 2.63 19.03
N PHE A 171 -12.19 2.20 17.96
CA PHE A 171 -10.73 2.15 17.89
C PHE A 171 -10.11 3.55 18.05
N ILE A 172 -10.59 4.54 17.30
CA ILE A 172 -10.13 5.93 17.41
C ILE A 172 -10.37 6.49 18.81
N GLY A 173 -11.53 6.19 19.41
CA GLY A 173 -11.83 6.56 20.79
C GLY A 173 -10.84 5.97 21.79
N LEU A 174 -10.52 4.67 21.65
CA LEU A 174 -9.54 3.98 22.50
C LEU A 174 -8.13 4.57 22.33
N ILE A 175 -7.67 4.76 21.10
CA ILE A 175 -6.33 5.32 20.83
C ILE A 175 -6.24 6.76 21.34
N SER A 176 -7.28 7.56 21.15
CA SER A 176 -7.35 8.93 21.68
C SER A 176 -7.31 8.94 23.20
N PHE A 177 -8.05 8.05 23.85
CA PHE A 177 -8.00 7.88 25.31
C PHE A 177 -6.60 7.49 25.80
N LEU A 178 -5.96 6.51 25.16
CA LEU A 178 -4.60 6.09 25.51
C LEU A 178 -3.57 7.21 25.29
N ALA A 179 -3.70 7.98 24.21
CA ALA A 179 -2.84 9.13 23.94
C ALA A 179 -2.98 10.21 25.02
N VAL A 180 -4.21 10.56 25.40
CA VAL A 180 -4.47 11.49 26.51
C VAL A 180 -3.90 10.95 27.82
N TRP A 181 -4.08 9.65 28.09
CA TRP A 181 -3.54 8.99 29.27
C TRP A 181 -2.01 9.09 29.35
N ILE A 182 -1.32 8.85 28.24
CA ILE A 182 0.15 8.98 28.14
C ILE A 182 0.58 10.43 28.35
N VAL A 183 -0.12 11.40 27.76
CA VAL A 183 0.19 12.83 27.93
C VAL A 183 0.04 13.23 29.39
N LEU A 184 -1.06 12.86 30.05
CA LEU A 184 -1.27 13.14 31.48
C LEU A 184 -0.21 12.46 32.36
N ALA A 185 0.14 11.20 32.07
CA ALA A 185 1.19 10.49 32.79
C ALA A 185 2.56 11.16 32.62
N THR A 186 2.85 11.67 31.42
CA THR A 186 4.10 12.37 31.11
C THR A 186 4.18 13.71 31.84
N ILE A 187 3.09 14.49 31.84
CA ILE A 187 3.03 15.77 32.58
C ILE A 187 3.18 15.52 34.08
N ALA A 188 2.48 14.54 34.63
CA ALA A 188 2.57 14.19 36.04
C ALA A 188 4.00 13.76 36.43
N ASP A 189 4.64 12.93 35.61
CA ASP A 189 6.00 12.47 35.84
C ASP A 189 7.01 13.63 35.81
N TRP A 190 6.91 14.50 34.82
CA TRP A 190 7.75 15.69 34.70
C TRP A 190 7.58 16.65 35.88
N CYS A 191 6.33 16.94 36.27
CA CYS A 191 6.02 17.78 37.44
C CYS A 191 6.53 17.15 38.76
N MET A 192 6.43 15.83 38.91
CA MET A 192 6.90 15.13 40.11
C MET A 192 8.43 15.05 40.18
N GLU A 193 9.11 15.07 39.04
CA GLU A 193 10.57 15.14 38.95
C GLU A 193 11.09 16.53 39.32
N ILE A 194 10.48 17.59 38.79
CA ILE A 194 10.85 18.98 39.12
C ILE A 194 10.70 19.28 40.62
N ASN A 195 9.63 18.79 41.24
CA ASN A 195 9.36 19.06 42.65
C ASN A 195 10.02 18.03 43.61
N ASP A 196 10.80 17.09 43.09
CA ASP A 196 11.49 16.01 43.83
C ASP A 196 10.55 15.16 44.74
N VAL A 197 9.26 15.06 44.38
CA VAL A 197 8.22 14.34 45.15
C VAL A 197 8.07 12.88 44.70
N LYS A 198 8.75 12.49 43.61
CA LYS A 198 8.65 11.17 42.96
C LYS A 198 8.82 9.99 43.94
N LYS A 199 9.69 10.15 44.95
CA LYS A 199 9.98 9.13 45.97
C LYS A 199 8.81 8.85 46.95
N ARG A 200 7.88 9.80 47.12
CA ARG A 200 6.72 9.70 48.04
C ARG A 200 5.43 9.23 47.36
N SER A 201 5.52 8.80 46.11
CA SER A 201 4.39 8.41 45.27
C SER A 201 3.64 7.15 45.78
N SER A 202 2.31 7.20 45.75
CA SER A 202 1.43 6.08 46.09
C SER A 202 1.52 4.93 45.07
N LYS A 203 1.08 3.72 45.44
CA LYS A 203 1.12 2.56 44.51
C LYS A 203 0.34 2.83 43.22
N ALA A 204 -0.83 3.46 43.33
CA ALA A 204 -1.66 3.82 42.17
C ALA A 204 -0.94 4.84 41.25
N MET A 205 -0.30 5.84 41.84
CA MET A 205 0.47 6.83 41.09
C MET A 205 1.68 6.19 40.39
N LYS A 206 2.36 5.22 41.01
CA LYS A 206 3.44 4.47 40.33
C LYS A 206 2.95 3.70 39.11
N VAL A 207 1.75 3.11 39.15
CA VAL A 207 1.15 2.42 38.00
C VAL A 207 0.81 3.42 36.90
N PHE A 208 0.27 4.59 37.25
CA PHE A 208 -0.01 5.64 36.29
C PHE A 208 1.26 6.17 35.60
N LEU A 209 2.31 6.45 36.38
CA LEU A 209 3.61 6.92 35.88
C LEU A 209 4.32 5.90 34.99
N ALA A 210 3.96 4.61 35.05
CA ALA A 210 4.52 3.59 34.17
C ALA A 210 4.22 3.85 32.68
N PHE A 211 3.18 4.65 32.37
CA PHE A 211 2.82 5.06 31.01
C PHE A 211 3.46 6.38 30.57
N SER A 212 4.28 7.01 31.41
CA SER A 212 4.96 8.27 31.07
C SER A 212 5.91 8.08 29.90
N PHE A 213 5.75 8.89 28.86
CA PHE A 213 6.66 8.88 27.72
C PHE A 213 8.05 9.42 28.10
N TYR A 214 8.12 10.38 29.02
CA TYR A 214 9.37 11.02 29.44
C TYR A 214 10.34 10.03 30.08
N SER A 215 9.92 9.33 31.15
CA SER A 215 10.78 8.33 31.81
C SER A 215 11.07 7.13 30.91
N ASN A 216 10.08 6.63 30.16
CA ASN A 216 10.28 5.45 29.30
C ASN A 216 11.23 5.75 28.13
N SER A 217 11.14 6.93 27.52
CA SER A 217 12.05 7.33 26.44
C SER A 217 13.49 7.45 26.93
N GLY A 218 13.72 7.94 28.15
CA GLY A 218 15.05 7.97 28.76
C GLY A 218 15.66 6.58 28.97
N VAL A 219 14.84 5.55 29.22
CA VAL A 219 15.29 4.15 29.32
C VAL A 219 15.56 3.55 27.93
N ILE A 220 14.72 3.86 26.93
CA ILE A 220 14.86 3.33 25.56
C ILE A 220 16.08 3.93 24.86
N LEU A 221 16.31 5.22 25.04
CA LEU A 221 17.43 5.97 24.44
C LEU A 221 18.71 5.91 25.29
N ASP A 222 18.75 5.05 26.31
CA ASP A 222 19.91 4.90 27.17
C ASP A 222 21.05 4.18 26.44
N VAL A 223 22.11 4.93 26.10
CA VAL A 223 23.31 4.43 25.41
C VAL A 223 24.45 4.11 26.39
N ARG A 224 24.19 4.13 27.71
CA ARG A 224 25.20 3.80 28.72
C ARG A 224 25.70 2.36 28.56
N PRO A 225 26.94 2.07 28.99
CA PRO A 225 27.50 0.72 28.90
C PRO A 225 26.56 -0.30 29.57
N PRO A 226 26.34 -1.47 28.94
CA PRO A 226 25.40 -2.44 29.44
C PRO A 226 25.79 -2.91 30.84
N LYS A 227 24.79 -3.14 31.69
CA LYS A 227 24.97 -3.64 33.06
C LYS A 227 25.80 -4.93 33.06
N LYS A 228 26.61 -5.15 34.11
CA LYS A 228 27.44 -6.35 34.25
C LYS A 228 26.57 -7.62 34.13
N GLY A 229 27.00 -8.57 33.28
CA GLY A 229 26.28 -9.82 33.03
C GLY A 229 25.21 -9.77 31.93
N VAL A 230 25.33 -8.83 30.99
CA VAL A 230 24.62 -8.85 29.69
C VAL A 230 25.57 -9.43 28.63
N LEU A 231 25.07 -10.34 27.80
CA LEU A 231 25.83 -10.96 26.72
C LEU A 231 25.96 -9.98 25.53
N LYS A 232 27.12 -9.33 25.42
CA LYS A 232 27.38 -8.28 24.40
C LYS A 232 27.22 -8.78 22.96
N SER A 233 27.64 -10.02 22.68
CA SER A 233 27.55 -10.63 21.35
C SER A 233 26.12 -10.76 20.82
N LEU A 234 25.13 -10.92 21.71
CA LEU A 234 23.71 -11.01 21.31
C LEU A 234 23.21 -9.70 20.68
N ALA A 235 23.77 -8.56 21.08
CA ALA A 235 23.41 -7.27 20.48
C ALA A 235 23.87 -7.18 19.02
N SER A 236 25.07 -7.67 18.71
CA SER A 236 25.60 -7.72 17.35
C SER A 236 24.76 -8.64 16.45
N ILE A 237 24.39 -9.82 16.94
CA ILE A 237 23.54 -10.76 16.19
C ILE A 237 22.16 -10.14 15.91
N ARG A 238 21.55 -9.46 16.89
CA ARG A 238 20.29 -8.75 16.70
C ARG A 238 20.39 -7.67 15.63
N PHE A 239 21.46 -6.88 15.63
CA PHE A 239 21.65 -5.82 14.65
C PHE A 239 21.73 -6.37 13.22
N ILE A 240 22.53 -7.43 13.01
CA ILE A 240 22.67 -8.08 11.70
C ILE A 240 21.33 -8.66 11.25
N SER A 241 20.64 -9.38 12.13
CA SER A 241 19.33 -10.00 11.86
C SER A 241 18.24 -8.96 11.53
N MET A 242 18.13 -7.88 12.30
CA MET A 242 17.19 -6.78 12.04
C MET A 242 17.47 -6.10 10.69
N THR A 243 18.75 -5.88 10.37
CA THR A 243 19.15 -5.31 9.08
C THR A 243 18.78 -6.26 7.93
N TRP A 244 18.96 -7.56 8.12
CA TRP A 244 18.58 -8.58 7.14
C TRP A 244 17.06 -8.61 6.90
N VAL A 245 16.24 -8.56 7.95
CA VAL A 245 14.76 -8.47 7.82
C VAL A 245 14.35 -7.19 7.10
N ALA A 246 14.94 -6.04 7.48
CA ALA A 246 14.63 -4.76 6.83
C ALA A 246 14.98 -4.76 5.34
N ALA A 247 16.14 -5.31 4.98
CA ALA A 247 16.55 -5.47 3.58
C ALA A 247 15.60 -6.40 2.80
N GLY A 248 15.20 -7.53 3.40
CA GLY A 248 14.22 -8.45 2.80
C GLY A 248 12.88 -7.77 2.50
N HIS A 249 12.33 -7.01 3.45
CA HIS A 249 11.10 -6.25 3.21
C HIS A 249 11.26 -5.12 2.20
N ALA A 250 12.40 -4.42 2.18
CA ALA A 250 12.68 -3.40 1.19
C ALA A 250 12.70 -3.99 -0.24
N ILE A 251 13.31 -5.15 -0.42
CA ILE A 251 13.32 -5.86 -1.71
C ILE A 251 11.92 -6.37 -2.06
N ALA A 252 11.18 -6.94 -1.10
CA ALA A 252 9.81 -7.39 -1.33
C ALA A 252 8.88 -6.25 -1.79
N LEU A 253 9.06 -5.05 -1.22
CA LEU A 253 8.36 -3.84 -1.67
C LEU A 253 8.86 -3.36 -3.04
N ALA A 254 10.15 -3.50 -3.34
CA ALA A 254 10.70 -3.15 -4.65
C ALA A 254 10.21 -4.08 -5.77
N CYS A 255 9.97 -5.37 -5.48
CA CYS A 255 9.31 -6.29 -6.40
C CYS A 255 7.87 -5.86 -6.74
N GLN A 256 7.24 -5.06 -5.88
CA GLN A 256 5.92 -4.49 -6.09
C GLN A 256 5.98 -3.10 -6.75
N SER A 257 7.17 -2.64 -7.16
CA SER A 257 7.33 -1.34 -7.81
C SER A 257 6.90 -1.38 -9.27
N GLU A 258 6.70 -0.20 -9.86
CA GLU A 258 6.27 -0.07 -11.25
C GLU A 258 7.30 -0.62 -12.25
N THR A 259 8.58 -0.77 -11.86
CA THR A 259 9.71 -1.19 -12.70
C THR A 259 10.47 -2.39 -12.11
N LEU A 260 10.60 -3.49 -12.85
CA LEU A 260 11.26 -4.70 -12.34
C LEU A 260 12.76 -4.79 -12.68
N LEU A 261 13.27 -3.98 -13.62
CA LEU A 261 14.69 -4.04 -14.02
C LEU A 261 15.69 -3.73 -12.88
N PRO A 262 15.47 -2.78 -11.96
CA PRO A 262 16.37 -2.57 -10.83
C PRO A 262 16.46 -3.81 -9.91
N VAL A 263 15.36 -4.55 -9.75
CA VAL A 263 15.33 -5.81 -8.98
C VAL A 263 16.12 -6.89 -9.71
N TYR A 264 15.94 -7.01 -11.03
CA TYR A 264 16.63 -8.01 -11.85
C TYR A 264 18.13 -7.73 -12.00
N SER A 265 18.52 -6.46 -12.17
CA SER A 265 19.93 -6.05 -12.33
C SER A 265 20.72 -6.08 -11.02
N ALA A 266 20.06 -5.93 -9.87
CA ALA A 266 20.67 -6.10 -8.55
C ALA A 266 20.89 -7.57 -8.15
N TRP A 267 20.55 -8.53 -9.03
CA TRP A 267 20.64 -9.96 -8.76
C TRP A 267 22.09 -10.45 -8.74
N ASN A 268 22.78 -10.26 -7.61
CA ASN A 268 24.01 -10.99 -7.32
C ASN A 268 23.65 -12.36 -6.73
N PRO A 269 24.17 -13.49 -7.25
CA PRO A 269 23.72 -14.83 -6.84
C PRO A 269 23.91 -15.12 -5.34
N LEU A 270 24.96 -14.58 -4.70
CA LEU A 270 25.20 -14.81 -3.26
C LEU A 270 24.33 -13.91 -2.37
N LEU A 271 24.31 -12.61 -2.65
CA LEU A 271 23.53 -11.64 -1.86
C LEU A 271 22.03 -11.80 -2.12
N SER A 272 21.61 -11.98 -3.38
CA SER A 272 20.23 -12.21 -3.77
C SER A 272 19.67 -13.44 -3.07
N THR A 273 20.37 -14.58 -3.08
CA THR A 273 19.89 -15.79 -2.38
C THR A 273 19.75 -15.56 -0.87
N THR A 274 20.66 -14.80 -0.26
CA THR A 274 20.61 -14.50 1.17
C THR A 274 19.43 -13.58 1.51
N PHE A 275 19.21 -12.52 0.73
CA PHE A 275 18.12 -11.56 0.98
C PHE A 275 16.74 -12.07 0.53
N THR A 276 16.64 -12.83 -0.55
CA THR A 276 15.38 -13.46 -1.00
C THR A 276 14.92 -14.56 -0.06
N ASN A 277 15.84 -15.26 0.61
CA ASN A 277 15.52 -16.21 1.68
C ASN A 277 15.53 -15.57 3.08
N ALA A 278 15.06 -14.32 3.21
CA ALA A 278 15.04 -13.59 4.48
C ALA A 278 14.25 -14.29 5.61
N PHE A 279 13.42 -15.30 5.31
CA PHE A 279 12.71 -16.10 6.30
C PHE A 279 13.65 -16.75 7.33
N PHE A 280 14.86 -17.16 6.92
CA PHE A 280 15.87 -17.70 7.85
C PHE A 280 16.39 -16.66 8.86
N SER A 281 16.23 -15.37 8.58
CA SER A 281 16.53 -14.32 9.56
C SER A 281 15.63 -14.44 10.80
N VAL A 282 14.38 -14.90 10.63
CA VAL A 282 13.44 -15.09 11.74
C VAL A 282 13.93 -16.19 12.71
N ASP A 283 14.60 -17.22 12.22
CA ASP A 283 15.19 -18.29 13.04
C ASP A 283 16.22 -17.77 14.03
N THR A 284 16.96 -16.72 13.65
CA THR A 284 17.91 -16.08 14.57
C THR A 284 17.20 -15.47 15.77
N PHE A 285 15.99 -14.91 15.61
CA PHE A 285 15.21 -14.38 16.74
C PHE A 285 14.68 -15.49 17.63
N PHE A 286 14.29 -16.64 17.08
CA PHE A 286 13.93 -17.81 17.87
C PHE A 286 15.11 -18.31 18.70
N LEU A 287 16.29 -18.44 18.08
CA LEU A 287 17.52 -18.83 18.77
C LEU A 287 17.88 -17.85 19.90
N LEU A 288 17.88 -16.55 19.61
CA LEU A 288 18.17 -15.51 20.60
C LEU A 288 17.18 -15.53 21.78
N SER A 289 15.90 -15.76 21.51
CA SER A 289 14.86 -15.87 22.53
C SER A 289 15.11 -17.09 23.43
N GLY A 290 15.42 -18.25 22.85
CA GLY A 290 15.76 -19.46 23.59
C GLY A 290 17.01 -19.30 24.47
N ILE A 291 18.09 -18.74 23.90
CA ILE A 291 19.34 -18.49 24.64
C ILE A 291 19.09 -17.55 25.83
N LEU A 292 18.32 -16.46 25.62
CA LEU A 292 18.06 -15.49 26.69
C LEU A 292 17.22 -16.08 27.82
N VAL A 293 16.17 -16.87 27.49
CA VAL A 293 15.33 -17.53 28.50
C VAL A 293 16.17 -18.51 29.32
N SER A 294 16.97 -19.36 28.67
CA SER A 294 17.86 -20.30 29.35
C SER A 294 18.91 -19.58 30.20
N TYR A 295 19.56 -18.55 29.66
CA TYR A 295 20.57 -17.78 30.38
C TYR A 295 19.99 -17.12 31.64
N LEU A 296 18.81 -16.48 31.53
CA LEU A 296 18.15 -15.85 32.67
C LEU A 296 17.68 -16.88 33.71
N PHE A 297 17.20 -18.04 33.27
CA PHE A 297 16.81 -19.13 34.17
C PHE A 297 17.99 -19.60 35.03
N PHE A 298 19.12 -19.93 34.41
CA PHE A 298 20.32 -20.36 35.14
C PHE A 298 20.93 -19.24 35.98
N LYS A 299 20.86 -17.99 35.51
CA LYS A 299 21.35 -16.83 36.26
C LYS A 299 20.50 -16.53 37.49
N SER A 300 19.17 -16.70 37.40
CA SER A 300 18.25 -16.47 38.51
C SER A 300 18.36 -17.51 39.62
N ARG A 301 18.91 -18.70 39.32
CA ARG A 301 19.07 -19.83 40.26
C ARG A 301 17.80 -20.07 41.11
N PRO A 302 16.63 -20.32 40.49
CA PRO A 302 15.39 -20.52 41.24
C PRO A 302 15.51 -21.75 42.16
N PRO A 303 14.93 -21.72 43.37
CA PRO A 303 14.96 -22.85 44.27
C PRO A 303 14.20 -24.04 43.67
N LEU A 304 14.64 -25.27 43.97
CA LEU A 304 14.03 -26.52 43.45
C LEU A 304 12.52 -26.59 43.66
N LYS A 305 12.03 -26.10 44.81
CA LYS A 305 10.60 -26.03 45.12
C LYS A 305 9.80 -25.17 44.12
N HIS A 306 10.42 -24.14 43.55
CA HIS A 306 9.79 -23.28 42.54
C HIS A 306 9.74 -23.96 41.17
N ILE A 307 10.76 -24.76 40.83
CA ILE A 307 10.85 -25.51 39.57
C ILE A 307 9.87 -26.69 39.56
N GLN A 308 9.73 -27.39 40.69
CA GLN A 308 8.83 -28.55 40.83
C GLN A 308 7.35 -28.16 40.91
N ASN A 309 7.04 -26.89 41.19
CA ASN A 309 5.66 -26.44 41.29
C ASN A 309 5.06 -26.20 39.88
N PRO A 310 4.01 -26.94 39.46
CA PRO A 310 3.40 -26.76 38.14
C PRO A 310 2.82 -25.36 37.95
N THR A 311 2.37 -24.70 39.04
CA THR A 311 1.82 -23.33 38.96
C THR A 311 2.84 -22.31 38.48
N THR A 312 4.13 -22.51 38.76
CA THR A 312 5.21 -21.65 38.25
C THR A 312 5.27 -21.67 36.73
N TRP A 313 5.16 -22.85 36.13
CA TRP A 313 5.20 -23.02 34.68
C TRP A 313 3.94 -22.49 34.01
N VAL A 314 2.77 -22.71 34.61
CA VAL A 314 1.51 -22.11 34.14
C VAL A 314 1.62 -20.58 34.17
N LEU A 315 2.08 -20.00 35.28
CA LEU A 315 2.25 -18.54 35.40
C LEU A 315 3.27 -17.99 34.41
N PHE A 316 4.34 -18.73 34.12
CA PHE A 316 5.31 -18.37 33.08
C PHE A 316 4.67 -18.23 31.70
N TYR A 317 3.83 -19.19 31.29
CA TYR A 317 3.10 -19.12 30.02
C TYR A 317 2.01 -18.04 30.02
N VAL A 318 1.29 -17.85 31.13
CA VAL A 318 0.30 -16.77 31.26
C VAL A 318 0.96 -15.40 31.11
N HIS A 319 2.11 -15.17 31.76
CA HIS A 319 2.85 -13.92 31.61
C HIS A 319 3.36 -13.73 30.17
N ARG A 320 3.79 -14.82 29.50
CA ARG A 320 4.17 -14.77 28.08
C ARG A 320 2.98 -14.37 27.19
N TYR A 321 1.81 -14.96 27.43
CA TYR A 321 0.58 -14.65 26.70
C TYR A 321 0.16 -13.18 26.90
N LEU A 322 0.05 -12.74 28.16
CA LEU A 322 -0.31 -11.35 28.49
C LEU A 322 0.68 -10.31 27.95
N ARG A 323 1.93 -10.69 27.69
CA ARG A 323 2.94 -9.81 27.10
C ARG A 323 2.83 -9.69 25.58
N LEU A 324 2.56 -10.79 24.88
CA LEU A 324 2.64 -10.86 23.41
C LEU A 324 1.29 -10.62 22.72
N THR A 325 0.21 -11.10 23.33
CA THR A 325 -1.13 -11.05 22.72
C THR A 325 -1.66 -9.63 22.57
N PRO A 326 -1.59 -8.72 23.57
CA PRO A 326 -2.19 -7.39 23.42
C PRO A 326 -1.58 -6.57 22.26
N PRO A 327 -0.25 -6.52 22.07
CA PRO A 327 0.34 -5.84 20.91
C PRO A 327 -0.12 -6.42 19.57
N ILE A 328 -0.16 -7.74 19.43
CA ILE A 328 -0.58 -8.40 18.17
C ILE A 328 -2.05 -8.12 17.88
N MET A 329 -2.91 -8.26 18.88
CA MET A 329 -4.34 -7.99 18.72
C MET A 329 -4.62 -6.52 18.41
N MET A 330 -3.88 -5.59 19.02
CA MET A 330 -3.98 -4.17 18.70
C MET A 330 -3.51 -3.88 17.27
N PHE A 331 -2.47 -4.56 16.78
CA PHE A 331 -2.01 -4.43 15.40
C PHE A 331 -3.02 -5.00 14.39
N ILE A 332 -3.59 -6.18 14.63
CA ILE A 332 -4.64 -6.75 13.77
C ILE A 332 -5.86 -5.82 13.73
N TRP A 333 -6.25 -5.27 14.88
CA TRP A 333 -7.36 -4.33 14.94
C TRP A 333 -7.05 -3.03 14.17
N PHE A 334 -5.85 -2.46 14.33
CA PHE A 334 -5.36 -1.35 13.51
C PHE A 334 -5.41 -1.68 12.03
N TYR A 335 -4.88 -2.85 11.62
CA TYR A 335 -4.83 -3.30 10.23
C TYR A 335 -6.24 -3.40 9.62
N THR A 336 -7.18 -4.04 10.30
CA THR A 336 -8.54 -4.24 9.79
C THR A 336 -9.39 -2.98 9.75
N VAL A 337 -9.08 -1.98 10.59
CA VAL A 337 -9.87 -0.76 10.75
C VAL A 337 -9.30 0.43 9.97
N ILE A 338 -7.98 0.62 9.96
CA ILE A 338 -7.34 1.80 9.37
C ILE A 338 -7.02 1.58 7.90
N LEU A 339 -6.59 0.38 7.50
CA LEU A 339 -6.16 0.10 6.14
C LEU A 339 -7.23 0.38 5.06
N PRO A 340 -8.54 0.15 5.29
CA PRO A 340 -9.59 0.54 4.34
C PRO A 340 -9.64 2.04 4.03
N PHE A 341 -9.11 2.90 4.89
CA PHE A 341 -9.09 4.35 4.68
C PHE A 341 -7.91 4.82 3.82
N ASN A 342 -6.98 3.94 3.46
CA ASN A 342 -5.93 4.27 2.50
C ASN A 342 -6.52 4.32 1.09
N GLN A 343 -6.94 5.51 0.65
CA GLN A 343 -7.58 5.75 -0.66
C GLN A 343 -6.57 6.28 -1.71
N GLY A 344 -5.40 5.64 -1.80
CA GLY A 344 -4.36 6.01 -2.76
C GLY A 344 -4.37 5.13 -4.03
N PRO A 345 -3.82 5.60 -5.16
CA PRO A 345 -3.66 4.76 -6.36
C PRO A 345 -2.91 3.45 -6.06
N TRP A 346 -1.94 3.49 -5.14
CA TRP A 346 -1.20 2.32 -4.67
C TRP A 346 -2.07 1.18 -4.13
N THR A 347 -3.21 1.48 -3.48
CA THR A 347 -4.05 0.42 -2.87
C THR A 347 -4.78 -0.43 -3.90
N VAL A 348 -4.97 0.10 -5.10
CA VAL A 348 -5.60 -0.60 -6.22
C VAL A 348 -4.56 -1.18 -7.16
N ALA A 349 -3.41 -0.51 -7.34
CA ALA A 349 -2.27 -1.07 -8.09
C ALA A 349 -1.82 -2.42 -7.53
N LEU A 350 -1.83 -2.58 -6.20
CA LEU A 350 -1.52 -3.86 -5.55
C LEU A 350 -2.64 -4.89 -5.61
N SER A 351 -3.88 -4.45 -5.82
CA SER A 351 -5.03 -5.35 -5.92
C SER A 351 -5.13 -6.08 -7.26
N SER A 352 -4.34 -5.67 -8.27
CA SER A 352 -4.24 -6.39 -9.54
C SER A 352 -3.36 -7.64 -9.48
N GLU A 353 -2.78 -7.99 -8.35
CA GLU A 353 -2.37 -9.37 -8.05
C GLU A 353 -3.33 -9.93 -7.01
N GLU A 354 -4.04 -11.02 -7.33
CA GLU A 354 -5.09 -11.60 -6.48
C GLU A 354 -4.63 -11.91 -5.04
N ARG A 355 -3.32 -12.06 -4.82
CA ARG A 355 -2.71 -12.34 -3.51
C ARG A 355 -2.51 -11.11 -2.61
N PHE A 356 -2.66 -9.89 -3.13
CA PHE A 356 -2.32 -8.66 -2.40
C PHE A 356 -3.39 -7.57 -2.47
N ALA A 357 -4.62 -7.93 -2.84
CA ALA A 357 -5.77 -7.07 -2.70
C ALA A 357 -5.96 -6.70 -1.22
N THR A 358 -5.64 -5.44 -0.91
CA THR A 358 -5.66 -4.88 0.44
C THR A 358 -7.03 -5.10 1.11
N GLN A 359 -8.11 -5.07 0.33
CA GLN A 359 -9.46 -5.33 0.82
C GLN A 359 -9.72 -6.81 1.14
N HIS A 360 -9.27 -7.73 0.28
CA HIS A 360 -9.42 -9.17 0.51
C HIS A 360 -8.70 -9.63 1.79
N ASN A 361 -7.47 -9.15 2.00
CA ASN A 361 -6.69 -9.46 3.20
C ASN A 361 -7.34 -8.88 4.48
N VAL A 362 -7.97 -7.71 4.39
CA VAL A 362 -8.74 -7.14 5.50
C VAL A 362 -9.96 -8.01 5.83
N GLU A 363 -10.70 -8.47 4.81
CA GLU A 363 -11.87 -9.35 5.00
C GLU A 363 -11.48 -10.69 5.63
N LEU A 364 -10.38 -11.31 5.18
CA LEU A 364 -9.81 -12.51 5.78
C LEU A 364 -9.45 -12.29 7.25
N CYS A 365 -8.79 -11.18 7.55
CA CYS A 365 -8.46 -10.83 8.93
C CYS A 365 -9.70 -10.58 9.81
N GLN A 366 -10.74 -9.93 9.29
CA GLN A 366 -11.99 -9.76 10.02
C GLN A 366 -12.69 -11.09 10.33
N LYS A 367 -12.51 -12.09 9.46
CA LYS A 367 -13.07 -13.44 9.66
C LYS A 367 -12.22 -14.34 10.56
N TYR A 368 -10.90 -14.25 10.46
CA TYR A 368 -9.96 -15.23 11.05
C TYR A 368 -9.02 -14.67 12.12
N TRP A 369 -9.19 -13.41 12.58
CA TRP A 369 -8.38 -12.81 13.66
C TRP A 369 -8.26 -13.68 14.92
N TRP A 370 -9.30 -14.46 15.25
CA TRP A 370 -9.34 -15.31 16.44
C TRP A 370 -8.30 -16.43 16.38
N ARG A 371 -7.85 -16.84 15.19
CA ARG A 371 -6.77 -17.83 15.03
C ARG A 371 -5.43 -17.30 15.57
N ASN A 372 -5.16 -16.00 15.39
CA ASN A 372 -4.02 -15.31 16.00
C ASN A 372 -4.13 -15.19 17.52
N LEU A 373 -5.35 -15.02 18.06
CA LEU A 373 -5.58 -14.97 19.51
C LEU A 373 -5.16 -16.27 20.22
N PHE A 374 -5.37 -17.42 19.56
CA PHE A 374 -5.01 -18.74 20.07
C PHE A 374 -3.66 -19.28 19.56
N TYR A 375 -2.98 -18.56 18.66
CA TYR A 375 -1.74 -18.99 18.01
C TYR A 375 -1.86 -20.33 17.24
N ILE A 376 -2.99 -20.54 16.56
CA ILE A 376 -3.30 -21.79 15.82
C ILE A 376 -3.24 -21.65 14.29
N ASN A 377 -2.68 -20.56 13.77
CA ASN A 377 -2.62 -20.29 12.32
C ASN A 377 -1.95 -21.43 11.52
N ASN A 378 -0.96 -22.10 12.10
CA ASN A 378 -0.22 -23.18 11.43
C ASN A 378 -1.06 -24.44 11.14
N PHE A 379 -2.29 -24.56 11.66
CA PHE A 379 -3.18 -25.69 11.41
C PHE A 379 -4.15 -25.48 10.23
N PHE A 380 -4.10 -24.32 9.60
CA PHE A 380 -5.02 -23.94 8.51
C PHE A 380 -4.24 -23.62 7.22
N ASP A 381 -4.97 -23.58 6.11
CA ASP A 381 -4.39 -23.32 4.80
C ASP A 381 -3.87 -21.87 4.68
N ASN A 382 -2.82 -21.72 3.86
CA ASN A 382 -2.16 -20.43 3.65
C ASN A 382 -3.05 -19.39 2.96
N ASP A 383 -4.11 -19.80 2.27
CA ASP A 383 -5.03 -18.89 1.59
C ASP A 383 -5.99 -18.19 2.56
N GLU A 384 -6.04 -18.63 3.82
CA GLU A 384 -6.91 -18.07 4.86
C GLU A 384 -6.14 -17.32 5.97
N VAL A 385 -4.91 -16.90 5.69
CA VAL A 385 -4.03 -16.29 6.69
C VAL A 385 -4.45 -14.86 7.03
N CYS A 386 -4.37 -14.60 8.32
CA CYS A 386 -4.26 -13.30 8.97
C CYS A 386 -3.10 -13.42 9.98
#